data_AF-A0A924HBZ3-F1
#
_entry.id   AF-A0A924HBZ3-F1
#
_cell.length_a   1.000
_cell.length_b   1.000
_cell.length_c   1.000
_cell.angle_alpha   90.00
_cell.angle_beta   90.00
_cell.angle_gamma   90.00
#
_symmetry.space_group_name_H-M   'P 1'
#
loop_
_entity.id
_entity.type
_entity.pdbx_description
1 polymer ?
#
loop_
_entity_poly.entity_id
_entity_poly.type
_entity_poly.pdbx_seq_one_letter_code
_entity_poly.pdbx_strand_id
1 'polypeptide(L)'
;MKKIALFLGVFCIALDGYSQVGINTTMPYAQLEIKSSNQVAPTNTDGLLIPKVDGFPATNPTINQNGMMVFLTVDLLGKPKGFYYWDNGTTTWIGVGGGKGWDIIGNSGTIDGTNFIGTTDNVPLNFKVNGQKAGRIESINFRNTFLGYQSGAANMPTMFQGINNSAFGYQSFLSNTTGFQNTAVGTYALENNTNGVNNSASGFFSLDSNTTGSNNTASGSFSLYSNVNGADNTAFGNQALQYNISANGNTAIGTAALNKNIASENTAVGYNAMFNTLGGSSNAALGYKSLFNNSSGNNNTTVGYTAGAAITGSNNISIGANTDVATASASNQMSIGNVIYGADMSTTALGKIGIGVTVPTEKLEVAGKTKTTNLQMTTGSGLGRLLVSDALGNATWQNPGSLDAAFYEVGTTIPPNAITDNMYHTGNIGIGKITTSYKLDVEETNGANLSAVRFTHSNPTNSVVETSVLRNEITSPAALLNGVVSGTTNAVTTSNSVQGYGSTNFVNGVSDDAVYGTSNNVSATGTGLRFGTTNFMSGVGTGEVVGTRNSMNNTSSADEIGVDNVFLNVNSGVHIGVNNTLGGNGNGVQYG
;
A
#
# COMPACT_ATOMS: atom_id res chain seq x y z
N MET A 1 69.83 83.52 -120.57
CA MET A 1 70.56 82.26 -120.35
C MET A 1 70.20 81.72 -118.97
N LYS A 2 69.80 80.44 -118.91
CA LYS A 2 69.14 79.77 -117.78
C LYS A 2 70.02 79.67 -116.52
N LYS A 3 69.44 79.85 -115.33
CA LYS A 3 69.92 79.25 -114.07
C LYS A 3 68.70 78.79 -113.24
N ILE A 4 68.60 77.47 -113.03
CA ILE A 4 67.60 76.77 -112.23
C ILE A 4 68.12 76.71 -110.79
N ALA A 5 67.31 77.14 -109.82
CA ALA A 5 67.56 76.97 -108.40
C ALA A 5 66.53 75.99 -107.82
N LEU A 6 67.02 74.88 -107.29
CA LEU A 6 66.23 73.85 -106.61
C LEU A 6 66.15 74.24 -105.12
N PHE A 7 64.93 74.49 -104.62
CA PHE A 7 64.67 74.79 -103.21
C PHE A 7 64.36 73.49 -102.46
N LEU A 8 65.19 73.11 -101.49
CA LEU A 8 65.00 71.94 -100.63
C LEU A 8 64.28 72.40 -99.34
N GLY A 9 63.00 72.07 -99.22
CA GLY A 9 62.23 72.29 -97.99
C GLY A 9 62.48 71.16 -96.99
N VAL A 10 63.13 71.46 -95.87
CA VAL A 10 63.27 70.54 -94.73
C VAL A 10 62.04 70.70 -93.84
N PHE A 11 61.25 69.63 -93.73
CA PHE A 11 60.10 69.52 -92.84
C PHE A 11 60.60 69.05 -91.45
N CYS A 12 60.54 69.91 -90.45
CA CYS A 12 60.77 69.53 -89.05
C CYS A 12 59.48 68.91 -88.49
N ILE A 13 59.41 67.58 -88.44
CA ILE A 13 58.36 66.85 -87.73
C ILE A 13 58.87 66.55 -86.33
N ALA A 14 58.27 67.17 -85.31
CA ALA A 14 58.46 66.78 -83.92
C ALA A 14 57.72 65.45 -83.70
N LEU A 15 58.48 64.36 -83.54
CA LEU A 15 57.95 63.06 -83.15
C LEU A 15 58.10 62.94 -81.63
N ASP A 16 56.99 62.94 -80.91
CA ASP A 16 56.94 62.55 -79.50
C ASP A 16 57.28 61.05 -79.41
N GLY A 17 58.55 60.73 -79.15
CA GLY A 17 59.00 59.36 -78.92
C GLY A 17 58.63 58.89 -77.52
N TYR A 18 57.67 57.98 -77.41
CA TYR A 18 57.42 57.26 -76.16
C TYR A 18 58.64 56.39 -75.81
N SER A 19 59.22 56.58 -74.63
CA SER A 19 60.45 55.89 -74.17
C SER A 19 60.16 54.51 -73.57
N GLN A 20 59.43 53.65 -74.28
CA GLN A 20 59.22 52.27 -73.84
C GLN A 20 60.47 51.44 -74.12
N VAL A 21 60.90 50.65 -73.13
CA VAL A 21 62.04 49.74 -73.25
C VAL A 21 61.52 48.32 -73.45
N GLY A 22 61.68 47.80 -74.66
CA GLY A 22 61.45 46.39 -74.98
C GLY A 22 62.76 45.61 -74.93
N ILE A 23 62.83 44.55 -74.13
CA ILE A 23 63.89 43.54 -74.21
C ILE A 23 63.29 42.32 -74.91
N ASN A 24 63.87 41.98 -76.05
CA ASN A 24 63.42 40.87 -76.89
C ASN A 24 61.97 41.01 -77.42
N THR A 25 61.49 42.24 -77.56
CA THR A 25 60.22 42.61 -78.22
C THR A 25 60.38 43.95 -78.92
N THR A 26 59.82 44.10 -80.11
CA THR A 26 59.85 45.36 -80.88
C THR A 26 58.59 46.21 -80.68
N MET A 27 57.56 45.66 -80.04
CA MET A 27 56.31 46.34 -79.70
C MET A 27 56.05 46.14 -78.20
N PRO A 28 56.76 46.88 -77.32
CA PRO A 28 56.49 46.81 -75.89
C PRO A 28 55.11 47.41 -75.56
N TYR A 29 54.30 46.70 -74.80
CA TYR A 29 52.99 47.16 -74.33
C TYR A 29 53.04 47.82 -72.94
N ALA A 30 54.22 47.87 -72.32
CA ALA A 30 54.47 48.51 -71.03
C ALA A 30 55.70 49.43 -71.11
N GLN A 31 55.96 50.24 -70.07
CA GLN A 31 57.16 51.08 -70.00
C GLN A 31 58.46 50.26 -70.04
N LEU A 32 58.45 49.08 -69.42
CA LEU A 32 59.46 48.05 -69.55
C LEU A 32 58.76 46.71 -69.81
N GLU A 33 59.04 46.08 -70.94
CA GLU A 33 58.59 44.72 -71.24
C GLU A 33 59.80 43.84 -71.55
N ILE A 34 59.91 42.71 -70.86
CA ILE A 34 60.96 41.71 -71.08
C ILE A 34 60.26 40.43 -71.53
N LYS A 35 60.41 40.06 -72.82
CA LYS A 35 59.91 38.78 -73.33
C LYS A 35 61.00 37.72 -73.24
N SER A 36 60.62 36.48 -72.93
CA SER A 36 61.54 35.34 -73.03
C SER A 36 62.01 35.15 -74.49
N SER A 37 63.20 34.57 -74.67
CA SER A 37 63.75 34.19 -75.98
C SER A 37 62.78 33.31 -76.79
N ASN A 38 62.02 32.46 -76.09
CA ASN A 38 60.93 31.67 -76.63
C ASN A 38 59.81 31.57 -75.58
N GLN A 39 58.59 31.98 -75.92
CA GLN A 39 57.46 31.98 -74.99
C GLN A 39 56.87 30.58 -74.74
N VAL A 40 57.03 29.66 -75.70
CA VAL A 40 56.51 28.29 -75.60
C VAL A 40 57.49 27.38 -74.84
N ALA A 41 58.79 27.64 -74.98
CA ALA A 41 59.86 26.87 -74.34
C ALA A 41 61.05 27.80 -73.97
N PRO A 42 60.97 28.56 -72.88
CA PRO A 42 62.01 29.50 -72.47
C PRO A 42 63.33 28.78 -72.14
N THR A 43 64.45 29.48 -72.36
CA THR A 43 65.80 29.01 -72.00
C THR A 43 66.10 29.25 -70.51
N ASN A 44 67.14 28.61 -69.98
CA ASN A 44 67.56 28.81 -68.59
C ASN A 44 68.14 30.21 -68.29
N THR A 45 68.33 31.04 -69.30
CA THR A 45 68.77 32.45 -69.17
C THR A 45 67.62 33.45 -69.32
N ASP A 46 66.41 32.99 -69.67
CA ASP A 46 65.24 33.85 -69.73
C ASP A 46 64.76 34.21 -68.32
N GLY A 47 64.80 35.50 -67.98
CA GLY A 47 64.36 36.00 -66.68
C GLY A 47 64.90 37.40 -66.40
N LEU A 48 64.62 37.90 -65.19
CA LEU A 48 65.15 39.18 -64.69
C LEU A 48 65.87 38.93 -63.36
N LEU A 49 67.18 39.19 -63.34
CA LEU A 49 67.93 39.24 -62.10
C LEU A 49 67.76 40.62 -61.45
N ILE A 50 66.99 40.65 -60.36
CA ILE A 50 66.91 41.79 -59.45
C ILE A 50 68.21 41.83 -58.60
N PRO A 51 68.69 43.01 -58.17
CA PRO A 51 69.89 43.11 -57.33
C PRO A 51 69.85 42.15 -56.14
N LYS A 52 70.87 41.30 -56.04
CA LYS A 52 71.08 40.36 -54.94
C LYS A 52 71.87 41.05 -53.84
N VAL A 53 71.41 40.93 -52.60
CA VAL A 53 72.07 41.54 -51.43
C VAL A 53 72.22 40.49 -50.33
N ASP A 54 73.37 40.49 -49.64
CA ASP A 54 73.58 39.65 -48.45
C ASP A 54 73.09 40.33 -47.16
N GLY A 55 72.73 41.62 -47.25
CA GLY A 55 72.13 42.38 -46.17
C GLY A 55 71.50 43.68 -46.67
N PHE A 56 70.56 44.24 -45.92
CA PHE A 56 69.96 45.53 -46.27
C PHE A 56 70.95 46.68 -46.05
N PRO A 57 70.85 47.78 -46.82
CA PRO A 57 71.72 48.94 -46.65
C PRO A 57 71.75 49.47 -45.21
N ALA A 58 72.94 49.80 -44.69
CA ALA A 58 73.09 50.37 -43.36
C ALA A 58 72.36 51.73 -43.20
N THR A 59 72.30 52.50 -44.30
CA THR A 59 71.45 53.68 -44.42
C THR A 59 70.21 53.31 -45.22
N ASN A 60 69.04 53.47 -44.61
CA ASN A 60 67.77 53.17 -45.27
C ASN A 60 67.56 54.00 -46.54
N PRO A 61 66.99 53.43 -47.61
CA PRO A 61 66.61 54.19 -48.81
C PRO A 61 65.57 55.29 -48.51
N THR A 62 65.43 56.25 -49.42
CA THR A 62 64.50 57.39 -49.26
C THR A 62 63.18 57.15 -50.00
N ILE A 63 62.28 58.12 -49.97
CA ILE A 63 61.02 58.09 -50.73
C ILE A 63 61.23 57.86 -52.23
N ASN A 64 62.35 58.32 -52.80
CA ASN A 64 62.67 58.14 -54.21
C ASN A 64 62.93 56.67 -54.59
N GLN A 65 63.26 55.82 -53.61
CA GLN A 65 63.44 54.38 -53.78
C GLN A 65 62.25 53.59 -53.25
N ASN A 66 61.11 54.23 -52.96
CA ASN A 66 59.92 53.50 -52.52
C ASN A 66 59.49 52.49 -53.61
N GLY A 67 59.32 51.22 -53.22
CA GLY A 67 59.08 50.11 -54.16
C GLY A 67 60.34 49.50 -54.78
N MET A 68 61.55 49.98 -54.44
CA MET A 68 62.80 49.36 -54.88
C MET A 68 62.88 47.91 -54.41
N MET A 69 63.09 46.98 -55.34
CA MET A 69 63.17 45.55 -55.06
C MET A 69 64.62 45.05 -54.97
N VAL A 70 64.86 44.13 -54.04
CA VAL A 70 66.10 43.37 -53.91
C VAL A 70 65.78 41.90 -53.64
N PHE A 71 66.73 41.01 -53.92
CA PHE A 71 66.69 39.62 -53.48
C PHE A 71 67.71 39.42 -52.35
N LEU A 72 67.25 39.24 -51.12
CA LEU A 72 68.08 38.89 -49.98
C LEU A 72 68.54 37.44 -50.14
N THR A 73 69.84 37.19 -50.14
CA THR A 73 70.47 35.89 -50.47
C THR A 73 70.64 34.97 -49.26
N VAL A 74 70.57 35.50 -48.04
CA VAL A 74 70.77 34.82 -46.75
C VAL A 74 69.65 35.17 -45.76
N ASP A 75 69.45 34.36 -44.72
CA ASP A 75 68.54 34.72 -43.64
C ASP A 75 69.16 35.81 -42.75
N LEU A 76 68.41 36.88 -42.48
CA LEU A 76 68.90 38.04 -41.72
C LEU A 76 67.90 38.45 -40.63
N LEU A 77 68.21 38.17 -39.36
CA LEU A 77 67.51 38.70 -38.18
C LEU A 77 65.96 38.68 -38.30
N GLY A 78 65.38 37.50 -38.55
CA GLY A 78 63.93 37.33 -38.70
C GLY A 78 63.37 37.69 -40.08
N LYS A 79 64.23 38.05 -41.05
CA LYS A 79 63.89 38.21 -42.46
C LYS A 79 64.49 37.06 -43.28
N PRO A 80 63.69 36.08 -43.73
CA PRO A 80 64.21 34.94 -44.49
C PRO A 80 64.72 35.36 -45.87
N LYS A 81 65.63 34.59 -46.45
CA LYS A 81 66.07 34.72 -47.85
C LYS A 81 64.86 34.86 -48.79
N GLY A 82 64.86 35.85 -49.67
CA GLY A 82 63.74 36.09 -50.58
C GLY A 82 63.71 37.47 -51.20
N PHE A 83 62.62 37.79 -51.90
CA PHE A 83 62.40 39.12 -52.47
C PHE A 83 61.93 40.09 -51.39
N TYR A 84 62.46 41.30 -51.40
CA TYR A 84 62.05 42.39 -50.51
C TYR A 84 61.87 43.67 -51.32
N TYR A 85 60.94 44.53 -50.90
CA TYR A 85 60.83 45.88 -51.41
C TYR A 85 60.99 46.90 -50.27
N TRP A 86 61.53 48.06 -50.59
CA TRP A 86 61.58 49.19 -49.66
C TRP A 86 60.20 49.85 -49.56
N ASP A 87 59.63 49.89 -48.36
CA ASP A 87 58.47 50.70 -48.06
C ASP A 87 58.90 51.91 -47.23
N ASN A 88 58.89 53.08 -47.86
CA ASN A 88 59.20 54.34 -47.19
C ASN A 88 58.15 54.70 -46.14
N GLY A 89 56.88 54.27 -46.31
CA GLY A 89 55.81 54.57 -45.37
C GLY A 89 56.04 53.96 -44.00
N THR A 90 56.52 52.71 -43.96
CA THR A 90 56.89 52.01 -42.72
C THR A 90 58.38 52.04 -42.42
N THR A 91 59.19 52.67 -43.27
CA THR A 91 60.66 52.76 -43.18
C THR A 91 61.35 51.40 -43.01
N THR A 92 60.82 50.36 -43.64
CA THR A 92 61.36 49.00 -43.54
C THR A 92 61.33 48.27 -44.87
N TRP A 93 62.22 47.29 -45.00
CA TRP A 93 62.19 46.32 -46.09
C TRP A 93 61.09 45.29 -45.84
N ILE A 94 60.08 45.22 -46.71
CA ILE A 94 58.96 44.28 -46.59
C ILE A 94 59.21 43.10 -47.51
N GLY A 95 59.13 41.88 -46.95
CA GLY A 95 59.28 40.64 -47.71
C GLY A 95 58.09 40.45 -48.65
N VAL A 96 58.38 40.23 -49.93
CA VAL A 96 57.37 39.86 -50.93
C VAL A 96 57.02 38.40 -50.71
N GLY A 97 55.76 38.12 -50.37
CA GLY A 97 55.25 36.76 -50.15
C GLY A 97 55.22 36.27 -48.69
N GLY A 98 55.61 37.11 -47.72
CA GLY A 98 55.39 36.82 -46.30
C GLY A 98 53.92 37.03 -45.93
N GLY A 99 53.13 35.95 -45.93
CA GLY A 99 51.69 36.02 -45.67
C GLY A 99 51.35 36.54 -44.27
N LYS A 100 50.36 37.42 -44.16
CA LYS A 100 49.74 37.86 -42.89
C LYS A 100 48.72 36.84 -42.34
N GLY A 101 48.93 35.56 -42.60
CA GLY A 101 47.97 34.48 -42.36
C GLY A 101 48.35 33.55 -41.21
N TRP A 102 47.45 32.64 -40.89
CA TRP A 102 47.77 31.48 -40.05
C TRP A 102 48.41 30.39 -40.93
N ASP A 103 49.63 29.98 -40.63
CA ASP A 103 50.31 28.91 -41.37
C ASP A 103 49.62 27.57 -41.10
N ILE A 104 49.61 26.68 -42.11
CA ILE A 104 49.09 25.30 -42.02
C ILE A 104 49.89 24.44 -41.04
N ILE A 105 51.14 24.82 -40.74
CA ILE A 105 51.95 24.20 -39.68
C ILE A 105 51.90 24.97 -38.35
N GLY A 106 51.13 26.06 -38.30
CA GLY A 106 51.00 26.95 -37.15
C GLY A 106 52.05 28.07 -37.09
N ASN A 107 51.75 29.10 -36.31
CA ASN A 107 52.60 30.28 -36.13
C ASN A 107 53.37 30.20 -34.81
N SER A 108 54.63 30.66 -34.77
CA SER A 108 55.40 30.85 -33.53
C SER A 108 55.38 32.32 -33.08
N GLY A 109 55.62 32.59 -31.79
CA GLY A 109 55.73 33.97 -31.27
C GLY A 109 54.43 34.75 -31.15
N THR A 110 53.29 34.06 -31.05
CA THR A 110 51.97 34.69 -30.86
C THR A 110 51.87 35.41 -29.51
N ILE A 111 51.22 36.57 -29.49
CA ILE A 111 50.90 37.37 -28.31
C ILE A 111 49.40 37.33 -28.08
N ASP A 112 48.98 36.95 -26.87
CA ASP A 112 47.56 36.95 -26.46
C ASP A 112 46.93 38.34 -26.61
N GLY A 113 45.66 38.39 -27.02
CA GLY A 113 44.94 39.63 -27.36
C GLY A 113 45.38 40.35 -28.65
N THR A 114 46.51 39.97 -29.25
CA THR A 114 47.00 40.56 -30.52
C THR A 114 46.83 39.60 -31.70
N ASN A 115 47.23 38.34 -31.54
CA ASN A 115 47.15 37.32 -32.59
C ASN A 115 45.95 36.41 -32.38
N PHE A 116 45.12 36.25 -33.41
CA PHE A 116 43.94 35.40 -33.37
C PHE A 116 43.55 34.92 -34.77
N ILE A 117 42.76 33.84 -34.83
CA ILE A 117 42.04 33.41 -36.02
C ILE A 117 40.62 33.98 -35.91
N GLY A 118 40.27 34.95 -36.75
CA GLY A 118 38.97 35.60 -36.66
C GLY A 118 38.84 36.86 -37.50
N THR A 119 37.84 37.67 -37.18
CA THR A 119 37.49 38.90 -37.86
C THR A 119 37.52 40.09 -36.88
N THR A 120 37.73 41.31 -37.38
CA THR A 120 37.75 42.55 -36.57
C THR A 120 36.53 43.44 -36.80
N ASP A 121 35.64 43.04 -37.71
CA ASP A 121 34.55 43.86 -38.26
C ASP A 121 33.16 43.29 -37.95
N ASN A 122 33.06 42.42 -36.93
CA ASN A 122 31.81 41.80 -36.49
C ASN A 122 31.15 40.90 -37.56
N VAL A 123 31.92 40.42 -38.55
CA VAL A 123 31.47 39.45 -39.55
C VAL A 123 31.73 38.01 -39.07
N PRO A 124 30.80 37.06 -39.26
CA PRO A 124 30.99 35.67 -38.83
C PRO A 124 32.21 34.98 -39.44
N LEU A 125 32.98 34.28 -38.61
CA LEU A 125 34.08 33.42 -39.05
C LEU A 125 33.50 32.10 -39.58
N ASN A 126 33.88 31.69 -40.80
CA ASN A 126 33.41 30.45 -41.43
C ASN A 126 34.57 29.50 -41.70
N PHE A 127 34.40 28.23 -41.33
CA PHE A 127 35.28 27.13 -41.70
C PHE A 127 34.64 26.36 -42.85
N LYS A 128 35.43 25.92 -43.83
CA LYS A 128 34.93 25.18 -44.99
C LYS A 128 35.76 23.93 -45.29
N VAL A 129 35.09 22.91 -45.81
CA VAL A 129 35.71 21.70 -46.39
C VAL A 129 35.10 21.50 -47.77
N ASN A 130 35.93 21.43 -48.81
CA ASN A 130 35.48 21.30 -50.20
C ASN A 130 34.41 22.34 -50.59
N GLY A 131 34.58 23.60 -50.16
CA GLY A 131 33.64 24.69 -50.41
C GLY A 131 32.35 24.69 -49.56
N GLN A 132 32.06 23.62 -48.84
CA GLN A 132 30.90 23.48 -47.94
C GLN A 132 31.19 24.03 -46.56
N LYS A 133 30.17 24.59 -45.87
CA LYS A 133 30.30 25.03 -44.47
C LYS A 133 30.67 23.82 -43.61
N ALA A 134 31.73 23.95 -42.82
CA ALA A 134 32.16 22.97 -41.82
C ALA A 134 32.32 23.59 -40.43
N GLY A 135 32.03 24.89 -40.31
CA GLY A 135 31.91 25.59 -39.06
C GLY A 135 31.56 27.05 -39.29
N ARG A 136 30.93 27.68 -38.29
CA ARG A 136 30.53 29.08 -38.32
C ARG A 136 30.43 29.59 -36.89
N ILE A 137 31.08 30.71 -36.60
CA ILE A 137 31.00 31.39 -35.30
C ILE A 137 30.43 32.77 -35.56
N GLU A 138 29.24 33.03 -35.01
CA GLU A 138 28.54 34.30 -35.17
C GLU A 138 28.66 35.16 -33.91
N SER A 139 28.62 36.48 -34.13
CA SER A 139 28.67 37.47 -33.07
C SER A 139 27.28 37.87 -32.58
N ILE A 140 27.22 38.95 -31.78
CA ILE A 140 26.08 39.46 -30.98
C ILE A 140 24.72 39.48 -31.68
N ASN A 141 24.66 39.60 -33.01
CA ASN A 141 23.40 39.70 -33.75
C ASN A 141 22.64 38.36 -33.81
N PHE A 142 23.36 37.24 -33.91
CA PHE A 142 22.75 35.92 -34.05
C PHE A 142 23.20 34.93 -32.97
N ARG A 143 24.45 35.02 -32.52
CA ARG A 143 25.02 34.21 -31.41
C ARG A 143 24.94 32.69 -31.66
N ASN A 144 25.00 32.26 -32.92
CA ASN A 144 25.10 30.84 -33.24
C ASN A 144 26.56 30.37 -33.30
N THR A 145 26.80 29.12 -32.88
CA THR A 145 28.11 28.45 -33.01
C THR A 145 27.91 27.07 -33.62
N PHE A 146 28.49 26.84 -34.80
CA PHE A 146 28.40 25.58 -35.52
C PHE A 146 29.80 25.04 -35.81
N LEU A 147 30.03 23.75 -35.58
CA LEU A 147 31.26 23.04 -35.97
C LEU A 147 30.91 21.63 -36.46
N GLY A 148 31.45 21.24 -37.62
CA GLY A 148 31.14 19.98 -38.29
C GLY A 148 30.63 20.20 -39.71
N TYR A 149 30.93 19.25 -40.59
CA TYR A 149 30.56 19.34 -42.00
C TYR A 149 29.04 19.48 -42.16
N GLN A 150 28.62 20.58 -42.79
CA GLN A 150 27.24 21.01 -42.99
C GLN A 150 26.43 21.27 -41.70
N SER A 151 27.08 21.41 -40.55
CA SER A 151 26.41 21.82 -39.32
C SER A 151 25.79 23.22 -39.46
N GLY A 152 24.49 23.35 -39.18
CA GLY A 152 23.77 24.62 -39.31
C GLY A 152 23.72 25.19 -40.74
N ALA A 153 23.83 24.34 -41.78
CA ALA A 153 24.02 24.84 -43.15
C ALA A 153 22.83 25.66 -43.69
N ALA A 154 21.59 25.26 -43.39
CA ALA A 154 20.38 25.97 -43.81
C ALA A 154 20.11 27.24 -43.00
N ASN A 155 20.80 27.42 -41.86
CA ASN A 155 20.70 28.66 -41.09
C ASN A 155 21.39 29.77 -41.91
N MET A 156 20.58 30.60 -42.56
CA MET A 156 21.00 31.67 -43.46
C MET A 156 21.00 33.01 -42.71
N PRO A 157 21.90 33.94 -43.06
CA PRO A 157 22.01 35.23 -42.38
C PRO A 157 20.99 36.22 -42.98
N THR A 158 19.70 35.91 -42.93
CA THR A 158 18.65 36.93 -43.16
C THR A 158 17.92 37.22 -41.85
N MET A 159 17.29 38.38 -41.77
CA MET A 159 16.85 39.11 -40.57
C MET A 159 15.74 38.41 -39.74
N PHE A 160 15.44 37.15 -40.03
CA PHE A 160 14.31 36.39 -39.51
C PHE A 160 14.70 34.92 -39.21
N GLN A 161 15.92 34.68 -38.69
CA GLN A 161 16.47 33.33 -38.57
C GLN A 161 17.05 33.03 -37.18
N GLY A 162 17.05 31.74 -36.86
CA GLY A 162 17.32 31.18 -35.55
C GLY A 162 18.56 31.74 -34.84
N ILE A 163 18.39 32.24 -33.62
CA ILE A 163 19.44 32.82 -32.78
C ILE A 163 19.83 31.89 -31.62
N ASN A 164 21.01 32.10 -31.03
CA ASN A 164 21.50 31.38 -29.84
C ASN A 164 21.56 29.85 -30.00
N ASN A 165 21.84 29.33 -31.19
CA ASN A 165 21.95 27.89 -31.42
C ASN A 165 23.40 27.43 -31.37
N SER A 166 23.62 26.25 -30.80
CA SER A 166 24.92 25.58 -30.76
C SER A 166 24.81 24.23 -31.47
N ALA A 167 25.63 23.96 -32.47
CA ALA A 167 25.62 22.67 -33.17
C ALA A 167 27.03 22.13 -33.43
N PHE A 168 27.26 20.86 -33.06
CA PHE A 168 28.54 20.20 -33.15
C PHE A 168 28.38 18.78 -33.71
N GLY A 169 28.77 18.53 -34.96
CA GLY A 169 28.62 17.22 -35.60
C GLY A 169 28.43 17.28 -37.11
N TYR A 170 28.52 16.13 -37.77
CA TYR A 170 28.16 16.00 -39.19
C TYR A 170 26.65 16.20 -39.35
N GLN A 171 26.26 17.17 -40.20
CA GLN A 171 24.86 17.52 -40.47
C GLN A 171 23.99 17.76 -39.21
N SER A 172 24.61 18.17 -38.09
CA SER A 172 23.85 18.58 -36.91
C SER A 172 23.12 19.90 -37.18
N PHE A 173 21.85 19.98 -36.80
CA PHE A 173 21.04 21.20 -36.95
C PHE A 173 20.96 21.70 -38.41
N LEU A 174 20.90 20.77 -39.38
CA LEU A 174 21.05 21.06 -40.81
C LEU A 174 19.94 21.95 -41.37
N SER A 175 18.68 21.66 -41.03
CA SER A 175 17.47 22.21 -41.67
C SER A 175 16.79 23.35 -40.93
N ASN A 176 17.46 23.95 -39.93
CA ASN A 176 16.87 25.03 -39.13
C ASN A 176 16.59 26.29 -39.96
N THR A 177 15.34 26.76 -39.90
CA THR A 177 14.87 27.97 -40.57
C THR A 177 14.70 29.12 -39.59
N THR A 178 13.96 28.91 -38.48
CA THR A 178 13.64 29.98 -37.51
C THR A 178 13.82 29.57 -36.04
N GLY A 179 14.07 28.30 -35.76
CA GLY A 179 14.26 27.79 -34.39
C GLY A 179 15.45 28.44 -33.67
N PHE A 180 15.27 28.78 -32.39
CA PHE A 180 16.27 29.47 -31.57
C PHE A 180 16.52 28.75 -30.24
N GLN A 181 17.67 29.05 -29.62
CA GLN A 181 18.10 28.48 -28.33
C GLN A 181 18.21 26.95 -28.33
N ASN A 182 18.58 26.34 -29.46
CA ASN A 182 18.77 24.90 -29.56
C ASN A 182 20.25 24.50 -29.38
N THR A 183 20.50 23.36 -28.76
CA THR A 183 21.83 22.73 -28.67
C THR A 183 21.77 21.37 -29.36
N ALA A 184 22.65 21.12 -30.32
CA ALA A 184 22.75 19.87 -31.07
C ALA A 184 24.20 19.35 -31.03
N VAL A 185 24.45 18.21 -30.40
CA VAL A 185 25.79 17.64 -30.29
C VAL A 185 25.75 16.18 -30.73
N GLY A 186 26.37 15.87 -31.86
CA GLY A 186 26.37 14.53 -32.46
C GLY A 186 25.96 14.57 -33.92
N THR A 187 26.34 13.52 -34.64
CA THR A 187 25.97 13.35 -36.04
C THR A 187 24.45 13.22 -36.18
N TYR A 188 23.86 14.07 -37.04
CA TYR A 188 22.40 14.19 -37.26
C TYR A 188 21.57 14.60 -36.03
N ALA A 189 22.19 15.17 -34.99
CA ALA A 189 21.42 15.73 -33.88
C ALA A 189 20.59 16.92 -34.38
N LEU A 190 19.27 16.91 -34.15
CA LEU A 190 18.32 17.94 -34.61
C LEU A 190 18.40 18.24 -36.13
N GLU A 191 18.72 17.26 -36.98
CA GLU A 191 18.90 17.47 -38.43
C GLU A 191 17.71 18.16 -39.09
N ASN A 192 16.48 17.73 -38.78
CA ASN A 192 15.26 18.22 -39.43
C ASN A 192 14.52 19.32 -38.63
N ASN A 193 15.10 19.86 -37.55
CA ASN A 193 14.49 20.95 -36.79
C ASN A 193 14.30 22.18 -37.66
N THR A 194 13.06 22.65 -37.87
CA THR A 194 12.76 23.84 -38.68
C THR A 194 12.47 25.06 -37.81
N ASN A 195 11.51 24.93 -36.90
CA ASN A 195 10.97 26.03 -36.08
C ASN A 195 11.04 25.76 -34.58
N GLY A 196 11.35 24.53 -34.15
CA GLY A 196 11.42 24.16 -32.74
C GLY A 196 12.43 24.99 -31.95
N VAL A 197 12.07 25.33 -30.71
CA VAL A 197 12.87 26.20 -29.83
C VAL A 197 13.24 25.49 -28.53
N ASN A 198 14.34 25.92 -27.91
CA ASN A 198 14.80 25.41 -26.61
C ASN A 198 15.01 23.89 -26.56
N ASN A 199 15.42 23.25 -27.65
CA ASN A 199 15.73 21.83 -27.65
C ASN A 199 17.20 21.57 -27.34
N SER A 200 17.49 20.56 -26.53
CA SER A 200 18.85 20.08 -26.26
C SER A 200 18.96 18.64 -26.74
N ALA A 201 19.80 18.38 -27.73
CA ALA A 201 20.03 17.07 -28.33
C ALA A 201 21.51 16.70 -28.25
N SER A 202 21.81 15.54 -27.66
CA SER A 202 23.17 15.03 -27.56
C SER A 202 23.21 13.54 -27.88
N GLY A 203 23.76 13.18 -29.03
CA GLY A 203 23.86 11.79 -29.49
C GLY A 203 23.61 11.63 -30.98
N PHE A 204 23.98 10.47 -31.51
CA PHE A 204 23.72 10.11 -32.91
C PHE A 204 22.21 10.02 -33.18
N PHE A 205 21.71 10.80 -34.15
CA PHE A 205 20.27 10.91 -34.48
C PHE A 205 19.35 11.30 -33.31
N SER A 206 19.87 12.04 -32.33
CA SER A 206 19.05 12.55 -31.23
C SER A 206 18.14 13.68 -31.73
N LEU A 207 16.82 13.59 -31.50
CA LEU A 207 15.81 14.55 -31.99
C LEU A 207 15.84 14.78 -33.53
N ASP A 208 16.24 13.78 -34.29
CA ASP A 208 16.45 13.86 -35.74
C ASP A 208 15.24 14.40 -36.53
N SER A 209 14.04 13.87 -36.28
CA SER A 209 12.82 14.22 -37.02
C SER A 209 12.04 15.41 -36.43
N ASN A 210 12.58 16.10 -35.41
CA ASN A 210 11.88 17.24 -34.79
C ASN A 210 11.65 18.33 -35.81
N THR A 211 10.44 18.86 -35.95
CA THR A 211 10.16 19.97 -36.89
C THR A 211 9.80 21.24 -36.12
N THR A 212 8.74 21.17 -35.30
CA THR A 212 8.20 22.30 -34.53
C THR A 212 8.18 22.06 -33.01
N GLY A 213 8.47 20.83 -32.56
CA GLY A 213 8.52 20.48 -31.14
C GLY A 213 9.53 21.34 -30.38
N SER A 214 9.17 21.75 -29.16
CA SER A 214 9.96 22.70 -28.36
C SER A 214 10.17 22.20 -26.93
N ASN A 215 11.19 22.72 -26.26
CA ASN A 215 11.56 22.38 -24.88
C ASN A 215 11.88 20.88 -24.67
N ASN A 216 12.38 20.18 -25.69
CA ASN A 216 12.76 18.77 -25.55
C ASN A 216 14.23 18.62 -25.14
N THR A 217 14.52 17.75 -24.19
CA THR A 217 15.88 17.33 -23.83
C THR A 217 16.08 15.88 -24.22
N ALA A 218 17.06 15.60 -25.07
CA ALA A 218 17.37 14.27 -25.58
C ALA A 218 18.87 14.01 -25.48
N SER A 219 19.26 12.96 -24.76
CA SER A 219 20.65 12.54 -24.60
C SER A 219 20.77 11.03 -24.75
N GLY A 220 21.42 10.59 -25.82
CA GLY A 220 21.53 9.19 -26.21
C GLY A 220 21.44 9.02 -27.71
N SER A 221 21.95 7.90 -28.22
CA SER A 221 21.75 7.58 -29.64
C SER A 221 20.28 7.22 -29.88
N PHE A 222 19.65 7.82 -30.90
CA PHE A 222 18.23 7.69 -31.25
C PHE A 222 17.24 8.09 -30.14
N SER A 223 17.65 8.91 -29.16
CA SER A 223 16.70 9.47 -28.19
C SER A 223 15.77 10.48 -28.88
N LEU A 224 14.46 10.35 -28.69
CA LEU A 224 13.43 11.18 -29.34
C LEU A 224 13.55 11.23 -30.89
N TYR A 225 14.04 10.16 -31.50
CA TYR A 225 14.35 10.10 -32.94
C TYR A 225 13.20 10.55 -33.85
N SER A 226 11.98 10.05 -33.64
CA SER A 226 10.80 10.32 -34.48
C SER A 226 9.89 11.44 -33.95
N ASN A 227 10.34 12.23 -32.97
CA ASN A 227 9.55 13.35 -32.45
C ASN A 227 9.33 14.37 -33.56
N VAL A 228 8.10 14.73 -33.89
CA VAL A 228 7.80 15.70 -34.96
C VAL A 228 7.40 17.04 -34.35
N ASN A 229 6.39 17.03 -33.48
CA ASN A 229 5.80 18.23 -32.87
C ASN A 229 5.58 18.10 -31.36
N GLY A 230 5.97 16.97 -30.75
CA GLY A 230 5.91 16.78 -29.30
C GLY A 230 6.82 17.77 -28.56
N ALA A 231 6.35 18.25 -27.41
CA ALA A 231 7.00 19.27 -26.59
C ALA A 231 7.18 18.81 -25.14
N ASP A 232 8.11 19.46 -24.44
CA ASP A 232 8.37 19.25 -23.01
C ASP A 232 8.74 17.79 -22.66
N ASN A 233 9.41 17.07 -23.57
CA ASN A 233 9.86 15.70 -23.32
C ASN A 233 11.33 15.67 -22.85
N THR A 234 11.63 14.78 -21.91
CA THR A 234 12.98 14.50 -21.41
C THR A 234 13.33 13.04 -21.70
N ALA A 235 14.37 12.79 -22.47
CA ALA A 235 14.85 11.46 -22.85
C ALA A 235 16.35 11.31 -22.58
N PHE A 236 16.72 10.45 -21.64
CA PHE A 236 18.11 10.10 -21.32
C PHE A 236 18.33 8.60 -21.50
N GLY A 237 19.02 8.19 -22.56
CA GLY A 237 19.32 6.79 -22.86
C GLY A 237 19.25 6.49 -24.35
N ASN A 238 19.93 5.42 -24.78
CA ASN A 238 19.80 4.95 -26.15
C ASN A 238 18.34 4.53 -26.44
N GLN A 239 17.76 5.03 -27.53
CA GLN A 239 16.38 4.76 -27.95
C GLN A 239 15.29 5.13 -26.93
N ALA A 240 15.59 6.00 -25.94
CA ALA A 240 14.59 6.54 -25.04
C ALA A 240 13.60 7.42 -25.84
N LEU A 241 12.29 7.19 -25.70
CA LEU A 241 11.24 7.88 -26.47
C LEU A 241 11.43 7.85 -28.00
N GLN A 242 12.08 6.82 -28.55
CA GLN A 242 12.48 6.76 -29.97
C GLN A 242 11.32 7.03 -30.94
N TYR A 243 10.16 6.41 -30.71
CA TYR A 243 8.99 6.51 -31.60
C TYR A 243 7.91 7.46 -31.08
N ASN A 244 8.24 8.37 -30.16
CA ASN A 244 7.34 9.45 -29.79
C ASN A 244 7.14 10.37 -31.00
N ILE A 245 5.91 10.55 -31.50
CA ILE A 245 5.63 11.41 -32.66
C ILE A 245 5.18 12.80 -32.21
N SER A 246 4.13 12.87 -31.38
CA SER A 246 3.44 14.12 -31.03
C SER A 246 3.09 14.26 -29.54
N ALA A 247 3.50 13.31 -28.69
CA ALA A 247 3.12 13.34 -27.29
C ALA A 247 4.03 14.28 -26.49
N ASN A 248 3.47 14.82 -25.40
CA ASN A 248 4.07 15.89 -24.62
C ASN A 248 4.33 15.46 -23.18
N GLY A 249 5.26 16.13 -22.51
CA GLY A 249 5.44 16.01 -21.06
C GLY A 249 5.91 14.63 -20.58
N ASN A 250 6.62 13.87 -21.43
CA ASN A 250 7.14 12.56 -21.04
C ASN A 250 8.56 12.63 -20.48
N THR A 251 8.86 11.83 -19.46
CA THR A 251 10.21 11.65 -18.91
C THR A 251 10.64 10.20 -19.06
N ALA A 252 11.68 9.94 -19.87
CA ALA A 252 12.25 8.62 -20.11
C ALA A 252 13.74 8.60 -19.72
N ILE A 253 14.11 7.81 -18.72
CA ILE A 253 15.49 7.67 -18.26
C ILE A 253 15.86 6.19 -18.26
N GLY A 254 16.75 5.78 -19.17
CA GLY A 254 17.17 4.41 -19.37
C GLY A 254 17.10 4.01 -20.85
N THR A 255 17.89 3.00 -21.24
CA THR A 255 17.85 2.47 -22.60
C THR A 255 16.46 1.92 -22.92
N ALA A 256 15.90 2.41 -24.04
CA ALA A 256 14.58 2.07 -24.56
C ALA A 256 13.42 2.25 -23.56
N ALA A 257 13.57 3.15 -22.57
CA ALA A 257 12.44 3.62 -21.78
C ALA A 257 11.45 4.38 -22.67
N LEU A 258 10.14 4.09 -22.54
CA LEU A 258 9.07 4.69 -23.36
C LEU A 258 9.29 4.57 -24.89
N ASN A 259 9.97 3.51 -25.35
CA ASN A 259 10.43 3.39 -26.75
C ASN A 259 9.31 3.58 -27.79
N LYS A 260 8.17 2.93 -27.60
CA LYS A 260 6.99 3.01 -28.49
C LYS A 260 5.86 3.90 -27.95
N ASN A 261 6.20 4.87 -27.12
CA ASN A 261 5.21 5.75 -26.50
C ASN A 261 4.54 6.68 -27.51
N ILE A 262 3.21 6.69 -27.53
CA ILE A 262 2.42 7.69 -28.28
C ILE A 262 1.48 8.51 -27.38
N ALA A 263 1.57 8.36 -26.06
CA ALA A 263 0.75 9.04 -25.06
C ALA A 263 1.55 10.09 -24.26
N SER A 264 0.86 11.01 -23.59
CA SER A 264 1.49 12.14 -22.89
C SER A 264 1.63 11.88 -21.39
N GLU A 265 2.44 12.69 -20.72
CA GLU A 265 2.55 12.76 -19.25
C GLU A 265 3.07 11.47 -18.58
N ASN A 266 3.81 10.63 -19.30
CA ASN A 266 4.36 9.39 -18.76
C ASN A 266 5.78 9.59 -18.20
N THR A 267 6.07 8.98 -17.06
CA THR A 267 7.41 8.93 -16.46
C THR A 267 7.90 7.48 -16.39
N ALA A 268 9.00 7.17 -17.07
CA ALA A 268 9.62 5.85 -17.08
C ALA A 268 11.12 5.95 -16.75
N VAL A 269 11.55 5.23 -15.71
CA VAL A 269 12.94 5.19 -15.27
C VAL A 269 13.39 3.73 -15.15
N GLY A 270 14.28 3.30 -16.04
CA GLY A 270 14.81 1.93 -16.07
C GLY A 270 14.93 1.37 -17.50
N TYR A 271 15.74 0.34 -17.66
CA TYR A 271 15.88 -0.37 -18.94
C TYR A 271 14.54 -0.98 -19.37
N ASN A 272 14.07 -0.61 -20.56
CA ASN A 272 12.77 -1.02 -21.12
C ASN A 272 11.55 -0.72 -20.21
N ALA A 273 11.64 0.23 -19.29
CA ALA A 273 10.46 0.69 -18.55
C ALA A 273 9.45 1.29 -19.55
N MET A 274 8.18 0.87 -19.49
CA MET A 274 7.13 1.32 -20.41
C MET A 274 7.47 1.16 -21.90
N PHE A 275 8.17 0.08 -22.28
CA PHE A 275 8.65 -0.11 -23.64
C PHE A 275 7.53 -0.11 -24.71
N ASN A 276 6.41 -0.80 -24.46
CA ASN A 276 5.27 -0.91 -25.38
C ASN A 276 4.08 -0.06 -24.93
N THR A 277 4.25 1.25 -24.76
CA THR A 277 3.16 2.18 -24.42
C THR A 277 2.43 2.73 -25.64
N LEU A 278 1.55 1.90 -26.24
CA LEU A 278 0.77 2.30 -27.42
C LEU A 278 -0.39 3.27 -27.09
N GLY A 279 -0.59 3.60 -25.83
CA GLY A 279 -1.64 4.47 -25.30
C GLY A 279 -1.54 4.52 -23.78
N GLY A 280 -2.33 5.39 -23.14
CA GLY A 280 -2.34 5.55 -21.69
C GLY A 280 -1.41 6.66 -21.20
N SER A 281 -2.00 7.71 -20.64
CA SER A 281 -1.32 8.90 -20.13
C SER A 281 -1.12 8.84 -18.62
N SER A 282 -0.23 9.71 -18.13
CA SER A 282 -0.10 10.00 -16.70
C SER A 282 0.36 8.78 -15.87
N ASN A 283 1.13 7.86 -16.46
CA ASN A 283 1.70 6.70 -15.77
C ASN A 283 3.10 6.98 -15.22
N ALA A 284 3.45 6.36 -14.10
CA ALA A 284 4.78 6.37 -13.50
C ALA A 284 5.32 4.94 -13.36
N ALA A 285 6.50 4.67 -13.92
CA ALA A 285 7.14 3.36 -13.91
C ALA A 285 8.62 3.45 -13.56
N LEU A 286 9.04 2.79 -12.48
CA LEU A 286 10.41 2.79 -12.00
C LEU A 286 10.93 1.35 -11.86
N GLY A 287 11.87 0.95 -12.71
CA GLY A 287 12.54 -0.35 -12.66
C GLY A 287 12.71 -1.02 -14.02
N TYR A 288 13.50 -2.10 -14.06
CA TYR A 288 13.69 -2.90 -15.27
C TYR A 288 12.34 -3.47 -15.75
N LYS A 289 11.93 -3.15 -16.98
CA LYS A 289 10.66 -3.59 -17.56
C LYS A 289 9.43 -3.33 -16.66
N SER A 290 9.47 -2.27 -15.84
CA SER A 290 8.28 -1.83 -15.09
C SER A 290 7.24 -1.33 -16.10
N LEU A 291 5.98 -1.76 -15.93
CA LEU A 291 4.86 -1.43 -16.83
C LEU A 291 5.15 -1.69 -18.32
N PHE A 292 5.87 -2.79 -18.63
CA PHE A 292 6.43 -3.08 -19.95
C PHE A 292 5.39 -3.08 -21.10
N ASN A 293 4.20 -3.64 -20.88
CA ASN A 293 3.13 -3.76 -21.89
C ASN A 293 1.86 -3.00 -21.47
N ASN A 294 1.89 -1.67 -21.48
CA ASN A 294 0.68 -0.87 -21.25
C ASN A 294 0.08 -0.36 -22.57
N SER A 295 -1.00 -0.99 -23.05
CA SER A 295 -1.65 -0.57 -24.29
C SER A 295 -2.57 0.65 -24.15
N SER A 296 -3.12 0.91 -22.96
CA SER A 296 -4.27 1.84 -22.80
C SER A 296 -4.48 2.41 -21.39
N GLY A 297 -3.85 1.84 -20.37
CA GLY A 297 -4.07 2.19 -18.97
C GLY A 297 -3.52 3.56 -18.62
N ASN A 298 -4.31 4.36 -17.90
CA ASN A 298 -3.89 5.68 -17.40
C ASN A 298 -3.61 5.63 -15.90
N ASN A 299 -2.84 6.59 -15.40
CA ASN A 299 -2.66 6.82 -13.95
C ASN A 299 -2.12 5.59 -13.18
N ASN A 300 -1.33 4.73 -13.81
CA ASN A 300 -0.72 3.59 -13.12
C ASN A 300 0.61 4.00 -12.48
N THR A 301 0.86 3.53 -11.26
CA THR A 301 2.15 3.68 -10.56
C THR A 301 2.78 2.30 -10.38
N THR A 302 3.95 2.08 -10.97
CA THR A 302 4.68 0.81 -10.87
C THR A 302 6.12 1.02 -10.41
N VAL A 303 6.57 0.22 -9.44
CA VAL A 303 7.92 0.33 -8.87
C VAL A 303 8.50 -1.06 -8.61
N GLY A 304 9.52 -1.46 -9.36
CA GLY A 304 10.25 -2.71 -9.16
C GLY A 304 10.72 -3.38 -10.44
N TYR A 305 11.51 -4.46 -10.28
CA TYR A 305 11.86 -5.35 -11.39
C TYR A 305 10.58 -6.00 -11.92
N THR A 306 10.25 -5.78 -13.19
CA THR A 306 9.06 -6.33 -13.89
C THR A 306 7.72 -6.04 -13.20
N ALA A 307 7.65 -5.00 -12.36
CA ALA A 307 6.41 -4.60 -11.67
C ALA A 307 5.35 -4.13 -12.68
N GLY A 308 4.14 -4.69 -12.57
CA GLY A 308 2.99 -4.36 -13.39
C GLY A 308 3.21 -4.59 -14.89
N ALA A 309 4.08 -5.52 -15.26
CA ALA A 309 4.48 -5.74 -16.66
C ALA A 309 3.30 -6.11 -17.58
N ALA A 310 2.20 -6.64 -17.03
CA ALA A 310 0.99 -6.97 -17.78
C ALA A 310 -0.17 -5.98 -17.58
N ILE A 311 0.01 -4.89 -16.82
CA ILE A 311 -1.07 -3.92 -16.55
C ILE A 311 -1.45 -3.16 -17.81
N THR A 312 -2.73 -3.27 -18.20
CA THR A 312 -3.38 -2.52 -19.28
C THR A 312 -4.60 -1.71 -18.80
N GLY A 313 -5.09 -1.97 -17.59
CA GLY A 313 -6.12 -1.16 -16.92
C GLY A 313 -5.55 0.11 -16.27
N SER A 314 -6.42 0.91 -15.63
CA SER A 314 -6.08 2.25 -15.13
C SER A 314 -6.10 2.38 -13.61
N ASN A 315 -5.47 3.42 -13.07
CA ASN A 315 -5.46 3.77 -11.64
C ASN A 315 -4.90 2.65 -10.75
N ASN A 316 -3.94 1.87 -11.24
CA ASN A 316 -3.36 0.77 -10.49
C ASN A 316 -2.05 1.16 -9.80
N ILE A 317 -1.76 0.52 -8.67
CA ILE A 317 -0.49 0.65 -7.95
C ILE A 317 0.15 -0.74 -7.85
N SER A 318 1.35 -0.93 -8.39
CA SER A 318 2.11 -2.20 -8.26
C SER A 318 3.53 -1.94 -7.77
N ILE A 319 3.87 -2.41 -6.58
CA ILE A 319 5.16 -2.15 -5.94
C ILE A 319 5.80 -3.46 -5.50
N GLY A 320 6.99 -3.76 -6.04
CA GLY A 320 7.75 -4.96 -5.72
C GLY A 320 8.30 -5.65 -6.97
N ALA A 321 9.18 -6.63 -6.79
CA ALA A 321 9.70 -7.41 -7.90
C ALA A 321 8.68 -8.46 -8.35
N ASN A 322 8.42 -8.54 -9.65
CA ASN A 322 7.46 -9.47 -10.26
C ASN A 322 6.05 -9.37 -9.61
N THR A 323 5.62 -8.15 -9.26
CA THR A 323 4.28 -7.90 -8.73
C THR A 323 3.36 -7.47 -9.85
N ASP A 324 2.14 -7.98 -9.87
CA ASP A 324 1.09 -7.52 -10.77
C ASP A 324 -0.23 -7.38 -9.99
N VAL A 325 -1.21 -6.71 -10.60
CA VAL A 325 -2.58 -6.69 -10.09
C VAL A 325 -3.30 -7.97 -10.52
N ALA A 326 -4.52 -8.20 -10.02
CA ALA A 326 -5.17 -9.51 -10.13
C ALA A 326 -5.38 -9.96 -11.59
N THR A 327 -5.70 -9.02 -12.48
CA THR A 327 -5.79 -9.26 -13.92
C THR A 327 -5.26 -8.06 -14.71
N ALA A 328 -4.70 -8.30 -15.90
CA ALA A 328 -4.10 -7.25 -16.74
C ALA A 328 -5.02 -6.03 -16.96
N SER A 329 -6.30 -6.25 -17.22
CA SER A 329 -7.28 -5.19 -17.51
C SER A 329 -7.92 -4.58 -16.26
N ALA A 330 -7.60 -5.07 -15.06
CA ALA A 330 -8.18 -4.55 -13.84
C ALA A 330 -7.79 -3.08 -13.63
N SER A 331 -8.70 -2.33 -13.02
CA SER A 331 -8.49 -0.92 -12.69
C SER A 331 -8.76 -0.67 -11.21
N ASN A 332 -8.17 0.40 -10.67
CA ASN A 332 -8.29 0.79 -9.26
C ASN A 332 -7.80 -0.31 -8.31
N GLN A 333 -6.77 -1.06 -8.69
CA GLN A 333 -6.18 -2.12 -7.86
C GLN A 333 -4.82 -1.70 -7.30
N MET A 334 -4.47 -2.27 -6.16
CA MET A 334 -3.15 -2.13 -5.55
C MET A 334 -2.54 -3.51 -5.31
N SER A 335 -1.24 -3.64 -5.53
CA SER A 335 -0.45 -4.85 -5.23
C SER A 335 0.90 -4.43 -4.69
N ILE A 336 1.23 -4.83 -3.45
CA ILE A 336 2.52 -4.54 -2.83
C ILE A 336 3.15 -5.86 -2.37
N GLY A 337 4.27 -6.20 -3.01
CA GLY A 337 5.09 -7.37 -2.70
C GLY A 337 4.38 -8.71 -2.85
N ASN A 338 3.27 -8.79 -3.59
CA ASN A 338 2.37 -9.95 -3.63
C ASN A 338 1.82 -10.34 -2.23
N VAL A 339 1.74 -9.37 -1.31
CA VAL A 339 1.27 -9.56 0.06
C VAL A 339 0.07 -8.67 0.34
N ILE A 340 0.15 -7.38 0.02
CA ILE A 340 -0.96 -6.45 0.24
C ILE A 340 -1.65 -6.21 -1.09
N TYR A 341 -2.95 -6.47 -1.13
CA TYR A 341 -3.78 -6.26 -2.30
C TYR A 341 -4.88 -5.25 -1.98
N GLY A 342 -5.13 -4.31 -2.89
CA GLY A 342 -6.25 -3.39 -2.82
C GLY A 342 -7.20 -3.65 -3.97
N ALA A 343 -8.49 -3.67 -3.68
CA ALA A 343 -9.55 -3.72 -4.68
C ALA A 343 -10.41 -2.45 -4.60
N ASP A 344 -10.83 -1.94 -5.76
CA ASP A 344 -11.68 -0.74 -5.89
C ASP A 344 -11.18 0.48 -5.11
N MET A 345 -9.88 0.75 -5.22
CA MET A 345 -9.16 1.87 -4.58
C MET A 345 -9.55 3.26 -5.16
N SER A 346 -10.74 3.36 -5.76
CA SER A 346 -11.27 4.60 -6.34
C SER A 346 -11.85 5.55 -5.29
N THR A 347 -12.43 5.01 -4.21
CA THR A 347 -13.03 5.79 -3.12
C THR A 347 -12.91 5.07 -1.79
N THR A 348 -13.00 5.83 -0.68
CA THR A 348 -13.04 5.25 0.68
C THR A 348 -14.25 4.35 0.91
N ALA A 349 -15.37 4.60 0.21
CA ALA A 349 -16.61 3.84 0.31
C ALA A 349 -16.52 2.46 -0.35
N LEU A 350 -15.74 2.30 -1.42
CA LEU A 350 -15.59 1.05 -2.14
C LEU A 350 -14.31 0.28 -1.79
N GLY A 351 -13.21 1.00 -1.53
CA GLY A 351 -11.89 0.41 -1.36
C GLY A 351 -11.82 -0.68 -0.29
N LYS A 352 -11.13 -1.77 -0.63
CA LYS A 352 -10.93 -2.95 0.23
C LYS A 352 -9.45 -3.31 0.24
N ILE A 353 -8.93 -3.70 1.41
CA ILE A 353 -7.54 -4.11 1.59
C ILE A 353 -7.48 -5.56 2.05
N GLY A 354 -6.77 -6.39 1.28
CA GLY A 354 -6.40 -7.75 1.61
C GLY A 354 -4.93 -7.83 2.02
N ILE A 355 -4.62 -8.51 3.13
CA ILE A 355 -3.25 -8.91 3.49
C ILE A 355 -3.16 -10.43 3.37
N GLY A 356 -2.41 -10.91 2.39
CA GLY A 356 -2.37 -12.31 1.98
C GLY A 356 -3.65 -12.77 1.26
N VAL A 357 -4.54 -11.84 0.89
CA VAL A 357 -5.80 -12.09 0.19
C VAL A 357 -5.82 -11.27 -1.09
N THR A 358 -5.81 -11.92 -2.25
CA THR A 358 -5.71 -11.26 -3.57
C THR A 358 -6.99 -10.53 -3.99
N VAL A 359 -8.14 -11.03 -3.58
CA VAL A 359 -9.47 -10.48 -3.91
C VAL A 359 -10.25 -10.30 -2.60
N PRO A 360 -9.96 -9.24 -1.81
CA PRO A 360 -10.64 -9.03 -0.53
C PRO A 360 -12.13 -8.78 -0.75
N THR A 361 -12.96 -9.46 0.02
CA THR A 361 -14.42 -9.31 0.01
C THR A 361 -14.88 -8.27 1.03
N GLU A 362 -14.10 -8.07 2.09
CA GLU A 362 -14.35 -7.11 3.17
C GLU A 362 -13.46 -5.87 3.09
N LYS A 363 -13.80 -4.82 3.86
CA LYS A 363 -13.01 -3.57 3.93
C LYS A 363 -11.55 -3.80 4.30
N LEU A 364 -11.33 -4.67 5.27
CA LEU A 364 -10.01 -5.17 5.66
C LEU A 364 -10.13 -6.67 5.87
N GLU A 365 -9.41 -7.44 5.05
CA GLU A 365 -9.37 -8.90 5.12
C GLU A 365 -7.92 -9.35 5.30
N VAL A 366 -7.65 -10.20 6.30
CA VAL A 366 -6.30 -10.68 6.59
C VAL A 366 -6.31 -12.20 6.59
N ALA A 367 -5.53 -12.81 5.71
CA ALA A 367 -5.32 -14.26 5.71
C ALA A 367 -4.44 -14.65 6.90
N GLY A 368 -5.07 -15.16 7.97
CA GLY A 368 -4.39 -15.68 9.15
C GLY A 368 -4.68 -14.90 10.44
N LYS A 369 -3.91 -15.18 11.49
CA LYS A 369 -4.11 -14.58 12.81
C LYS A 369 -3.57 -13.15 12.87
N THR A 370 -4.32 -12.25 13.49
CA THR A 370 -3.89 -10.87 13.79
C THR A 370 -3.60 -10.72 15.28
N LYS A 371 -2.52 -10.00 15.63
CA LYS A 371 -2.22 -9.58 17.00
C LYS A 371 -2.39 -8.07 17.08
N THR A 372 -3.19 -7.60 18.02
CA THR A 372 -3.48 -6.17 18.23
C THR A 372 -3.13 -5.79 19.66
N THR A 373 -2.57 -4.59 19.87
CA THR A 373 -2.25 -4.10 21.21
C THR A 373 -3.45 -3.40 21.87
N ASN A 374 -4.23 -2.64 21.09
CA ASN A 374 -5.38 -1.86 21.55
C ASN A 374 -6.52 -1.92 20.51
N LEU A 375 -7.09 -3.10 20.25
CA LEU A 375 -8.25 -3.21 19.37
C LEU A 375 -9.44 -2.45 19.98
N GLN A 376 -9.91 -1.42 19.28
CA GLN A 376 -11.10 -0.64 19.66
C GLN A 376 -12.20 -0.83 18.63
N MET A 377 -13.37 -1.25 19.09
CA MET A 377 -14.61 -1.27 18.31
C MET A 377 -15.57 -0.29 18.97
N THR A 378 -15.76 0.88 18.38
CA THR A 378 -16.41 2.03 19.04
C THR A 378 -17.92 2.04 18.91
N THR A 379 -18.49 1.34 17.92
CA THR A 379 -19.93 1.16 17.80
C THR A 379 -20.45 0.29 18.95
N GLY A 380 -21.38 0.79 19.77
CA GLY A 380 -21.91 0.06 20.92
C GLY A 380 -21.10 0.18 22.23
N SER A 381 -19.97 0.92 22.20
CA SER A 381 -19.23 1.29 23.40
C SER A 381 -20.11 2.11 24.36
N GLY A 382 -20.16 1.71 25.63
CA GLY A 382 -20.95 2.38 26.68
C GLY A 382 -22.33 1.76 26.96
N LEU A 383 -22.74 0.72 26.21
CA LEU A 383 -24.03 0.04 26.39
C LEU A 383 -23.93 -1.29 27.16
N GLY A 384 -22.79 -1.59 27.80
CA GLY A 384 -22.59 -2.83 28.56
C GLY A 384 -22.63 -4.12 27.72
N ARG A 385 -22.47 -4.02 26.39
CA ARG A 385 -22.57 -5.15 25.48
C ARG A 385 -21.35 -6.07 25.53
N LEU A 386 -21.55 -7.35 25.25
CA LEU A 386 -20.49 -8.35 25.08
C LEU A 386 -20.16 -8.48 23.61
N LEU A 387 -18.88 -8.57 23.28
CA LEU A 387 -18.44 -8.92 21.92
C LEU A 387 -18.36 -10.45 21.84
N VAL A 388 -19.19 -11.06 21.00
CA VAL A 388 -19.23 -12.51 20.79
C VAL A 388 -18.95 -12.86 19.34
N SER A 389 -18.30 -13.99 19.11
CA SER A 389 -18.08 -14.56 17.77
C SER A 389 -19.21 -15.53 17.43
N ASP A 390 -19.70 -15.48 16.19
CA ASP A 390 -20.47 -16.59 15.63
C ASP A 390 -19.55 -17.77 15.19
N ALA A 391 -20.14 -18.83 14.63
CA ALA A 391 -19.41 -19.98 14.12
C ALA A 391 -18.51 -19.68 12.90
N LEU A 392 -18.70 -18.54 12.26
CA LEU A 392 -17.92 -18.07 11.12
C LEU A 392 -16.80 -17.09 11.54
N GLY A 393 -16.70 -16.75 12.83
CA GLY A 393 -15.69 -15.81 13.34
C GLY A 393 -16.15 -14.35 13.36
N ASN A 394 -17.40 -14.05 13.00
CA ASN A 394 -17.90 -12.67 12.97
C ASN A 394 -18.15 -12.19 14.40
N ALA A 395 -17.43 -11.14 14.79
CA ALA A 395 -17.60 -10.50 16.08
C ALA A 395 -18.82 -9.54 16.04
N THR A 396 -19.81 -9.79 16.88
CA THR A 396 -21.01 -8.95 17.01
C THR A 396 -21.19 -8.51 18.46
N TRP A 397 -21.65 -7.27 18.64
CA TRP A 397 -22.05 -6.79 19.94
C TRP A 397 -23.42 -7.34 20.30
N GLN A 398 -23.49 -8.17 21.33
CA GLN A 398 -24.74 -8.71 21.86
C GLN A 398 -25.06 -8.10 23.21
N ASN A 399 -26.37 -7.99 23.48
CA ASN A 399 -26.84 -7.61 24.79
C ASN A 399 -26.52 -8.76 25.76
N PRO A 400 -25.98 -8.50 26.97
CA PRO A 400 -25.69 -9.58 27.91
C PRO A 400 -26.91 -10.46 28.18
N GLY A 401 -28.10 -9.87 28.27
CA GLY A 401 -29.36 -10.60 28.51
C GLY A 401 -29.90 -11.47 27.37
N SER A 402 -29.23 -11.52 26.20
CA SER A 402 -29.56 -12.49 25.14
C SER A 402 -28.64 -13.72 25.13
N LEU A 403 -27.63 -13.74 26.01
CA LEU A 403 -26.78 -14.89 26.26
C LEU A 403 -27.25 -15.51 27.58
N ASP A 404 -27.61 -16.80 27.52
CA ASP A 404 -28.10 -17.64 28.62
C ASP A 404 -27.66 -17.16 30.01
N ALA A 405 -28.59 -16.54 30.73
CA ALA A 405 -28.37 -16.12 32.10
C ALA A 405 -28.72 -17.30 33.01
N ALA A 406 -27.69 -18.08 33.38
CA ALA A 406 -27.82 -19.13 34.39
C ALA A 406 -28.27 -18.60 35.77
N PHE A 407 -28.31 -17.28 35.98
CA PHE A 407 -28.73 -16.60 37.20
C PHE A 407 -29.50 -15.30 36.90
N TYR A 408 -30.23 -14.77 37.89
CA TYR A 408 -30.68 -13.38 37.89
C TYR A 408 -29.46 -12.45 37.83
N GLU A 409 -29.45 -11.46 36.94
CA GLU A 409 -28.43 -10.40 37.02
C GLU A 409 -28.56 -9.67 38.37
N VAL A 410 -27.41 -9.38 39.01
CA VAL A 410 -27.37 -8.71 40.32
C VAL A 410 -28.16 -7.40 40.23
N GLY A 411 -29.29 -7.34 40.94
CA GLY A 411 -30.19 -6.17 40.96
C GLY A 411 -31.43 -6.27 40.06
N THR A 412 -31.71 -7.42 39.45
CA THR A 412 -32.90 -7.62 38.59
C THR A 412 -33.88 -8.67 39.15
N THR A 413 -35.13 -8.63 38.68
CA THR A 413 -36.19 -9.60 39.02
C THR A 413 -36.62 -10.45 37.81
N ILE A 414 -35.80 -10.55 36.77
CA ILE A 414 -36.12 -11.29 35.54
C ILE A 414 -35.69 -12.77 35.69
N PRO A 415 -36.62 -13.75 35.59
CA PRO A 415 -36.31 -15.17 35.81
C PRO A 415 -35.36 -15.78 34.76
N PRO A 416 -34.44 -16.70 35.15
CA PRO A 416 -33.68 -17.55 34.24
C PRO A 416 -34.58 -18.45 33.39
N ASN A 417 -34.21 -18.71 32.14
CA ASN A 417 -35.02 -19.48 31.18
C ASN A 417 -34.47 -20.89 30.84
N ALA A 418 -33.33 -21.32 31.41
CA ALA A 418 -32.80 -22.68 31.27
C ALA A 418 -32.13 -23.15 32.58
N ILE A 419 -32.63 -24.23 33.20
CA ILE A 419 -32.13 -24.78 34.48
C ILE A 419 -31.53 -26.18 34.22
N THR A 420 -30.33 -26.25 33.65
CA THR A 420 -29.63 -27.53 33.38
C THR A 420 -28.34 -27.72 34.17
N ASP A 421 -28.00 -26.85 35.14
CA ASP A 421 -26.77 -26.98 35.94
C ASP A 421 -27.01 -27.21 37.44
N ASN A 422 -26.11 -27.99 38.04
CA ASN A 422 -26.19 -28.46 39.43
C ASN A 422 -25.96 -27.33 40.46
N MET A 423 -27.08 -26.93 41.08
CA MET A 423 -27.27 -26.47 42.46
C MET A 423 -26.07 -25.88 43.21
N TYR A 424 -26.02 -24.55 43.41
CA TYR A 424 -25.58 -23.99 44.70
C TYR A 424 -26.37 -22.73 45.12
N HIS A 425 -27.16 -22.92 46.19
CA HIS A 425 -27.50 -22.05 47.33
C HIS A 425 -28.20 -20.71 47.11
N THR A 426 -29.54 -20.73 47.22
CA THR A 426 -30.39 -19.89 48.12
C THR A 426 -31.90 -20.13 47.89
N GLY A 427 -32.28 -20.88 46.85
CA GLY A 427 -33.67 -21.27 46.57
C GLY A 427 -34.11 -22.55 47.28
N ASN A 428 -35.43 -22.75 47.39
CA ASN A 428 -36.01 -24.02 47.81
C ASN A 428 -35.53 -25.14 46.85
N ILE A 429 -35.15 -26.29 47.38
CA ILE A 429 -34.62 -27.42 46.60
C ILE A 429 -35.70 -28.50 46.49
N GLY A 430 -36.14 -28.78 45.27
CA GLY A 430 -37.02 -29.91 44.94
C GLY A 430 -36.21 -31.06 44.39
N ILE A 431 -36.31 -32.24 44.98
CA ILE A 431 -35.71 -33.48 44.43
C ILE A 431 -36.86 -34.41 44.08
N GLY A 432 -37.03 -34.71 42.79
CA GLY A 432 -38.11 -35.57 42.30
C GLY A 432 -39.44 -34.85 41.98
N LYS A 433 -39.52 -33.51 42.15
CA LYS A 433 -40.72 -32.71 41.88
C LYS A 433 -40.40 -31.30 41.36
N ILE A 434 -41.37 -30.70 40.66
CA ILE A 434 -41.21 -29.38 39.98
C ILE A 434 -41.73 -28.18 40.79
N THR A 435 -42.39 -28.40 41.91
CA THR A 435 -42.84 -27.35 42.84
C THR A 435 -42.42 -27.70 44.26
N THR A 436 -41.81 -26.74 44.96
CA THR A 436 -41.33 -26.93 46.32
C THR A 436 -42.20 -26.15 47.29
N SER A 437 -42.84 -26.83 48.24
CA SER A 437 -43.57 -26.18 49.33
C SER A 437 -42.66 -25.88 50.53
N TYR A 438 -41.48 -26.49 50.59
CA TYR A 438 -40.52 -26.37 51.67
C TYR A 438 -39.10 -26.11 51.16
N LYS A 439 -38.19 -25.70 52.07
CA LYS A 439 -36.80 -25.39 51.74
C LYS A 439 -36.04 -26.59 51.15
N LEU A 440 -36.40 -27.81 51.58
CA LEU A 440 -36.03 -29.07 50.96
C LEU A 440 -37.30 -29.91 50.84
N ASP A 441 -37.72 -30.22 49.63
CA ASP A 441 -38.95 -30.95 49.32
C ASP A 441 -38.60 -32.14 48.42
N VAL A 442 -38.64 -33.33 48.99
CA VAL A 442 -38.22 -34.58 48.33
C VAL A 442 -39.46 -35.43 48.11
N GLU A 443 -39.77 -35.73 46.85
CA GLU A 443 -40.87 -36.60 46.45
C GLU A 443 -40.29 -37.87 45.81
N GLU A 444 -40.65 -39.02 46.35
CA GLU A 444 -40.28 -40.34 45.84
C GLU A 444 -41.54 -41.01 45.30
N THR A 445 -41.50 -41.48 44.06
CA THR A 445 -42.66 -42.02 43.33
C THR A 445 -42.54 -43.51 43.00
N ASN A 446 -41.43 -44.18 43.36
CA ASN A 446 -41.08 -45.52 42.88
C ASN A 446 -40.75 -46.55 43.98
N GLY A 447 -41.10 -46.29 45.24
CA GLY A 447 -41.11 -47.30 46.30
C GLY A 447 -39.74 -47.73 46.82
N ALA A 448 -38.69 -46.90 46.67
CA ALA A 448 -37.39 -47.17 47.28
C ALA A 448 -37.27 -46.51 48.66
N ASN A 449 -36.75 -47.26 49.65
CA ASN A 449 -36.51 -46.84 51.03
C ASN A 449 -35.91 -45.43 51.14
N LEU A 450 -36.66 -44.45 51.64
CA LEU A 450 -36.13 -43.16 52.08
C LEU A 450 -35.41 -43.35 53.43
N SER A 451 -34.21 -43.92 53.37
CA SER A 451 -33.42 -44.23 54.56
C SER A 451 -32.73 -42.96 55.07
N ALA A 452 -33.43 -42.27 55.97
CA ALA A 452 -32.98 -41.19 56.85
C ALA A 452 -32.54 -39.87 56.17
N VAL A 453 -33.39 -38.84 56.34
CA VAL A 453 -32.94 -37.44 56.33
C VAL A 453 -32.04 -37.25 57.55
N ARG A 454 -30.72 -37.27 57.34
CA ARG A 454 -29.75 -36.92 58.40
C ARG A 454 -29.69 -35.40 58.55
N PHE A 455 -30.35 -34.86 59.57
CA PHE A 455 -30.12 -33.48 60.00
C PHE A 455 -28.82 -33.44 60.82
N THR A 456 -27.77 -32.79 60.29
CA THR A 456 -26.57 -32.49 61.08
C THR A 456 -26.55 -30.99 61.33
N HIS A 457 -26.78 -30.58 62.58
CA HIS A 457 -26.71 -29.18 62.99
C HIS A 457 -25.36 -28.93 63.68
N SER A 458 -24.61 -27.94 63.22
CA SER A 458 -23.43 -27.42 63.91
C SER A 458 -23.78 -26.02 64.42
N ASN A 459 -23.89 -25.86 65.74
CA ASN A 459 -24.29 -24.60 66.37
C ASN A 459 -23.05 -23.76 66.75
N PRO A 460 -22.88 -22.52 66.26
CA PRO A 460 -21.80 -21.63 66.66
C PRO A 460 -22.13 -20.70 67.85
N THR A 461 -23.36 -20.65 68.38
CA THR A 461 -23.72 -19.71 69.47
C THR A 461 -24.78 -20.26 70.43
N ASN A 462 -24.49 -20.22 71.74
CA ASN A 462 -25.30 -20.73 72.88
C ASN A 462 -26.74 -20.17 73.00
N SER A 463 -27.64 -20.51 72.08
CA SER A 463 -29.08 -20.30 72.20
C SER A 463 -29.82 -21.64 72.21
N VAL A 464 -30.86 -21.74 73.04
CA VAL A 464 -31.77 -22.90 73.14
C VAL A 464 -32.47 -23.10 71.79
N VAL A 465 -32.31 -24.26 71.19
CA VAL A 465 -33.02 -24.68 69.98
C VAL A 465 -33.97 -25.80 70.37
N GLU A 466 -35.27 -25.58 70.22
CA GLU A 466 -36.26 -26.66 70.16
C GLU A 466 -36.18 -27.31 68.78
N THR A 467 -35.63 -28.52 68.71
CA THR A 467 -35.75 -29.37 67.53
C THR A 467 -36.92 -30.31 67.72
N SER A 468 -38.05 -29.98 67.10
CA SER A 468 -39.23 -30.86 67.04
C SER A 468 -39.17 -31.68 65.76
N VAL A 469 -38.93 -32.99 65.87
CA VAL A 469 -39.07 -33.93 64.75
C VAL A 469 -39.81 -35.19 65.21
N LEU A 470 -40.63 -35.73 64.30
CA LEU A 470 -41.30 -37.04 64.28
C LEU A 470 -42.75 -37.07 64.82
N ARG A 471 -43.63 -36.33 64.13
CA ARG A 471 -45.02 -36.75 63.91
C ARG A 471 -45.04 -37.65 62.67
N ASN A 472 -45.41 -38.92 62.83
CA ASN A 472 -45.79 -39.77 61.69
C ASN A 472 -47.31 -39.68 61.55
N GLU A 473 -47.78 -39.14 60.44
CA GLU A 473 -49.20 -39.07 60.09
C GLU A 473 -49.45 -39.95 58.87
N ILE A 474 -50.17 -41.06 59.08
CA ILE A 474 -50.50 -42.03 58.02
C ILE A 474 -52.01 -41.99 57.79
N THR A 475 -52.40 -41.52 56.61
CA THR A 475 -53.79 -41.50 56.13
C THR A 475 -53.87 -42.36 54.87
N SER A 476 -54.36 -43.59 54.97
CA SER A 476 -54.54 -44.48 53.81
C SER A 476 -56.02 -44.76 53.55
N PRO A 477 -56.57 -44.40 52.38
CA PRO A 477 -57.95 -44.75 51.99
C PRO A 477 -58.10 -46.20 51.50
N ALA A 478 -57.03 -47.01 51.44
CA ALA A 478 -57.06 -48.42 51.05
C ALA A 478 -56.25 -49.32 52.00
N ALA A 479 -56.61 -50.61 52.05
CA ALA A 479 -56.12 -51.61 53.00
C ALA A 479 -54.58 -51.67 53.08
N LEU A 480 -54.02 -51.37 54.25
CA LEU A 480 -52.63 -51.69 54.57
C LEU A 480 -52.55 -53.19 54.89
N LEU A 481 -51.61 -53.90 54.26
CA LEU A 481 -51.33 -55.31 54.51
C LEU A 481 -50.21 -55.37 55.59
N ASN A 482 -50.57 -55.60 56.85
CA ASN A 482 -49.67 -55.77 58.01
C ASN A 482 -48.56 -54.69 58.15
N GLY A 483 -48.90 -53.54 58.75
CA GLY A 483 -47.95 -52.44 59.01
C GLY A 483 -47.56 -52.30 60.48
N VAL A 484 -46.25 -52.19 60.77
CA VAL A 484 -45.72 -51.75 62.07
C VAL A 484 -45.42 -50.25 61.99
N VAL A 485 -46.01 -49.45 62.88
CA VAL A 485 -45.77 -47.99 62.96
C VAL A 485 -44.98 -47.70 64.23
N SER A 486 -43.78 -47.12 64.08
CA SER A 486 -42.91 -46.72 65.19
C SER A 486 -42.59 -45.23 65.14
N GLY A 487 -42.85 -44.49 66.21
CA GLY A 487 -42.67 -43.04 66.27
C GLY A 487 -43.01 -42.43 67.63
N THR A 488 -42.66 -41.16 67.88
CA THR A 488 -42.95 -40.48 69.17
C THR A 488 -44.44 -40.15 69.29
N THR A 489 -45.05 -39.65 68.21
CA THR A 489 -46.50 -39.47 68.07
C THR A 489 -46.97 -40.14 66.78
N ASN A 490 -47.84 -41.15 66.92
CA ASN A 490 -48.43 -41.86 65.79
C ASN A 490 -49.91 -41.49 65.66
N ALA A 491 -50.31 -40.97 64.50
CA ALA A 491 -51.72 -40.78 64.14
C ALA A 491 -52.06 -41.69 62.96
N VAL A 492 -52.94 -42.67 63.20
CA VAL A 492 -53.28 -43.74 62.27
C VAL A 492 -54.80 -43.79 62.08
N THR A 493 -55.24 -43.71 60.83
CA THR A 493 -56.65 -43.93 60.43
C THR A 493 -56.70 -45.08 59.41
N THR A 494 -57.22 -46.25 59.78
CA THR A 494 -57.16 -47.47 58.95
C THR A 494 -58.43 -48.34 59.02
N SER A 495 -58.60 -49.24 58.05
CA SER A 495 -59.67 -50.24 57.99
C SER A 495 -59.27 -51.65 58.47
N ASN A 496 -57.97 -51.90 58.75
CA ASN A 496 -57.40 -53.19 59.16
C ASN A 496 -56.37 -53.01 60.32
N SER A 497 -55.93 -54.14 60.91
CA SER A 497 -54.97 -54.23 62.02
C SER A 497 -53.64 -53.51 61.79
N VAL A 498 -53.22 -52.75 62.79
CA VAL A 498 -51.94 -52.02 62.83
C VAL A 498 -51.31 -52.19 64.20
N GLN A 499 -50.03 -52.57 64.22
CA GLN A 499 -49.21 -52.63 65.43
C GLN A 499 -48.51 -51.28 65.64
N GLY A 500 -48.83 -50.59 66.73
CA GLY A 500 -48.30 -49.26 67.06
C GLY A 500 -47.31 -49.29 68.22
N TYR A 501 -46.12 -48.74 68.04
CA TYR A 501 -45.11 -48.49 69.08
C TYR A 501 -44.80 -46.99 69.15
N GLY A 502 -45.20 -46.32 70.24
CA GLY A 502 -44.90 -44.88 70.40
C GLY A 502 -45.34 -44.29 71.73
N SER A 503 -44.84 -43.10 72.09
CA SER A 503 -45.24 -42.45 73.35
C SER A 503 -46.70 -41.99 73.35
N THR A 504 -47.22 -41.55 72.20
CA THR A 504 -48.64 -41.17 72.04
C THR A 504 -49.19 -41.80 70.77
N ASN A 505 -50.26 -42.60 70.88
CA ASN A 505 -50.92 -43.26 69.74
C ASN A 505 -52.37 -42.79 69.60
N PHE A 506 -52.74 -42.28 68.44
CA PHE A 506 -54.13 -42.01 68.03
C PHE A 506 -54.53 -43.03 66.96
N VAL A 507 -55.45 -43.94 67.28
CA VAL A 507 -55.89 -45.01 66.37
C VAL A 507 -57.39 -44.91 66.13
N ASN A 508 -57.79 -44.51 64.92
CA ASN A 508 -59.16 -44.51 64.42
C ASN A 508 -59.33 -45.68 63.42
N GLY A 509 -60.24 -46.65 63.66
CA GLY A 509 -60.41 -47.77 62.69
C GLY A 509 -60.86 -49.13 63.23
N VAL A 510 -60.39 -50.21 62.61
CA VAL A 510 -60.43 -51.58 63.17
C VAL A 510 -58.98 -51.98 63.52
N SER A 511 -58.71 -52.51 64.72
CA SER A 511 -57.37 -53.05 65.03
C SER A 511 -57.38 -54.29 65.93
N ASP A 512 -56.97 -55.44 65.37
CA ASP A 512 -56.79 -56.70 66.11
C ASP A 512 -55.35 -56.92 66.62
N ASP A 513 -54.40 -56.07 66.25
CA ASP A 513 -53.01 -56.15 66.72
C ASP A 513 -52.78 -55.33 68.00
N ALA A 514 -51.71 -55.64 68.74
CA ALA A 514 -51.39 -54.96 69.99
C ALA A 514 -50.90 -53.51 69.79
N VAL A 515 -51.31 -52.60 70.68
CA VAL A 515 -50.87 -51.19 70.70
C VAL A 515 -50.09 -50.92 72.00
N TYR A 516 -48.87 -50.40 71.86
CA TYR A 516 -47.96 -50.10 72.96
C TYR A 516 -47.63 -48.60 73.00
N GLY A 517 -47.88 -47.95 74.14
CA GLY A 517 -47.49 -46.55 74.32
C GLY A 517 -47.82 -45.92 75.67
N THR A 518 -47.31 -44.72 75.94
CA THR A 518 -47.58 -44.01 77.21
C THR A 518 -49.02 -43.51 77.27
N SER A 519 -49.52 -42.94 76.17
CA SER A 519 -50.90 -42.47 76.02
C SER A 519 -51.54 -43.01 74.75
N ASN A 520 -52.54 -43.87 74.89
CA ASN A 520 -53.29 -44.44 73.78
C ASN A 520 -54.70 -43.84 73.74
N ASN A 521 -55.06 -43.19 72.63
CA ASN A 521 -56.41 -42.73 72.34
C ASN A 521 -56.95 -43.53 71.15
N VAL A 522 -57.82 -44.50 71.45
CA VAL A 522 -58.26 -45.52 70.51
C VAL A 522 -59.77 -45.44 70.35
N SER A 523 -60.20 -45.00 69.19
CA SER A 523 -61.62 -44.96 68.79
C SER A 523 -61.99 -46.14 67.90
N ALA A 524 -61.11 -47.14 67.81
CA ALA A 524 -61.21 -48.29 66.92
C ALA A 524 -61.93 -49.50 67.55
N THR A 525 -62.54 -50.34 66.71
CA THR A 525 -63.09 -51.66 67.08
C THR A 525 -62.05 -52.79 66.90
N GLY A 526 -61.92 -53.76 67.82
CA GLY A 526 -60.99 -54.90 67.60
C GLY A 526 -60.63 -55.73 68.84
N THR A 527 -59.83 -56.78 68.62
CA THR A 527 -59.48 -57.82 69.62
C THR A 527 -58.07 -57.70 70.23
N GLY A 528 -57.24 -56.78 69.75
CA GLY A 528 -55.83 -56.68 70.13
C GLY A 528 -55.58 -56.10 71.53
N LEU A 529 -54.48 -56.52 72.15
CA LEU A 529 -54.03 -56.04 73.48
C LEU A 529 -53.71 -54.54 73.48
N ARG A 530 -53.95 -53.86 74.61
CA ARG A 530 -53.64 -52.43 74.78
C ARG A 530 -52.78 -52.21 76.03
N PHE A 531 -51.53 -51.80 75.84
CA PHE A 531 -50.61 -51.48 76.94
C PHE A 531 -50.27 -50.00 76.96
N GLY A 532 -50.57 -49.34 78.08
CA GLY A 532 -50.11 -47.96 78.28
C GLY A 532 -50.38 -47.36 79.65
N THR A 533 -49.76 -46.21 79.95
CA THR A 533 -49.98 -45.52 81.23
C THR A 533 -51.40 -44.95 81.31
N THR A 534 -51.88 -44.37 80.20
CA THR A 534 -53.26 -43.89 80.05
C THR A 534 -53.88 -44.45 78.77
N ASN A 535 -55.01 -45.13 78.89
CA ASN A 535 -55.79 -45.63 77.75
C ASN A 535 -57.18 -44.97 77.75
N PHE A 536 -57.53 -44.32 76.63
CA PHE A 536 -58.86 -43.79 76.38
C PHE A 536 -59.51 -44.53 75.21
N MET A 537 -60.68 -45.13 75.43
CA MET A 537 -61.35 -45.94 74.43
C MET A 537 -62.80 -45.52 74.18
N SER A 538 -63.14 -45.37 72.90
CA SER A 538 -64.49 -45.00 72.46
C SER A 538 -65.12 -45.93 71.42
N GLY A 539 -64.41 -46.96 70.93
CA GLY A 539 -64.91 -47.97 69.97
C GLY A 539 -65.18 -49.33 70.62
N VAL A 540 -65.96 -50.24 70.00
CA VAL A 540 -66.35 -51.57 70.56
C VAL A 540 -65.21 -52.59 70.46
N GLY A 541 -64.73 -53.18 71.56
CA GLY A 541 -63.59 -54.11 71.54
C GLY A 541 -63.60 -55.16 72.65
N THR A 542 -62.90 -56.29 72.44
CA THR A 542 -62.87 -57.47 73.34
C THR A 542 -61.46 -57.87 73.81
N GLY A 543 -60.42 -57.07 73.50
CA GLY A 543 -59.03 -57.34 73.90
C GLY A 543 -58.64 -56.73 75.25
N GLU A 544 -57.83 -57.44 76.04
CA GLU A 544 -57.37 -57.02 77.38
C GLU A 544 -56.69 -55.65 77.39
N VAL A 545 -57.03 -54.83 78.39
CA VAL A 545 -56.54 -53.46 78.56
C VAL A 545 -55.73 -53.37 79.85
N VAL A 546 -54.46 -53.01 79.72
CA VAL A 546 -53.55 -52.89 80.86
C VAL A 546 -52.98 -51.48 80.92
N GLY A 547 -53.21 -50.80 82.05
CA GLY A 547 -52.70 -49.45 82.24
C GLY A 547 -52.97 -48.81 83.59
N THR A 548 -52.27 -47.72 83.92
CA THR A 548 -52.44 -47.03 85.21
C THR A 548 -53.81 -46.37 85.30
N ARG A 549 -54.27 -45.74 84.21
CA ARG A 549 -55.61 -45.15 84.10
C ARG A 549 -56.29 -45.61 82.82
N ASN A 550 -57.43 -46.27 82.95
CA ASN A 550 -58.24 -46.74 81.82
C ASN A 550 -59.59 -46.03 81.84
N SER A 551 -59.97 -45.40 80.72
CA SER A 551 -61.25 -44.69 80.58
C SER A 551 -61.99 -45.20 79.36
N MET A 552 -63.16 -45.79 79.59
CA MET A 552 -63.96 -46.48 78.58
C MET A 552 -65.36 -45.91 78.47
N ASN A 553 -65.74 -45.57 77.25
CA ASN A 553 -67.07 -45.03 76.93
C ASN A 553 -67.88 -45.93 75.96
N ASN A 554 -67.52 -47.21 75.87
CA ASN A 554 -67.96 -48.20 74.88
C ASN A 554 -68.52 -49.48 75.54
N THR A 555 -69.21 -50.30 74.75
CA THR A 555 -69.58 -51.68 75.14
C THR A 555 -68.39 -52.62 74.95
N SER A 556 -68.01 -53.40 75.97
CA SER A 556 -66.85 -54.30 75.93
C SER A 556 -67.05 -55.59 76.74
N SER A 557 -66.24 -56.61 76.47
CA SER A 557 -66.11 -57.82 77.30
C SER A 557 -64.65 -58.14 77.62
N ALA A 558 -63.77 -57.13 77.54
CA ALA A 558 -62.35 -57.28 77.82
C ALA A 558 -62.08 -57.37 79.32
N ASP A 559 -60.98 -58.02 79.70
CA ASP A 559 -60.47 -57.91 81.07
C ASP A 559 -59.66 -56.61 81.19
N GLU A 560 -59.83 -55.91 82.32
CA GLU A 560 -59.17 -54.65 82.58
C GLU A 560 -58.33 -54.69 83.86
N ILE A 561 -57.07 -54.31 83.71
CA ILE A 561 -56.09 -54.30 84.80
C ILE A 561 -55.51 -52.89 84.90
N GLY A 562 -55.80 -52.21 86.00
CA GLY A 562 -55.29 -50.86 86.22
C GLY A 562 -55.40 -50.34 87.65
N VAL A 563 -54.98 -49.09 87.86
CA VAL A 563 -55.09 -48.44 89.18
C VAL A 563 -56.40 -47.66 89.29
N ASP A 564 -56.77 -46.94 88.23
CA ASP A 564 -58.00 -46.16 88.13
C ASP A 564 -58.74 -46.52 86.83
N ASN A 565 -59.86 -47.23 86.96
CA ASN A 565 -60.68 -47.67 85.84
C ASN A 565 -62.03 -46.94 85.86
N VAL A 566 -62.38 -46.27 84.76
CA VAL A 566 -63.65 -45.54 84.58
C VAL A 566 -64.43 -46.14 83.43
N PHE A 567 -65.66 -46.57 83.69
CA PHE A 567 -66.54 -47.23 82.74
C PHE A 567 -67.90 -46.56 82.71
N LEU A 568 -68.33 -46.10 81.55
CA LEU A 568 -69.59 -45.36 81.40
C LEU A 568 -70.69 -46.14 80.64
N ASN A 569 -70.41 -47.38 80.23
CA ASN A 569 -71.31 -48.20 79.39
C ASN A 569 -71.29 -49.70 79.79
N VAL A 570 -71.80 -50.61 78.93
CA VAL A 570 -71.90 -52.06 79.20
C VAL A 570 -70.52 -52.74 79.18
N ASN A 571 -70.08 -53.35 80.28
CA ASN A 571 -68.86 -54.18 80.31
C ASN A 571 -69.07 -55.52 81.03
N SER A 572 -68.69 -56.61 80.37
CA SER A 572 -68.86 -58.00 80.84
C SER A 572 -67.58 -58.71 81.29
N GLY A 573 -66.40 -58.10 81.18
CA GLY A 573 -65.12 -58.70 81.57
C GLY A 573 -64.71 -58.42 83.01
N VAL A 574 -63.53 -58.90 83.41
CA VAL A 574 -63.04 -58.79 84.79
C VAL A 574 -62.40 -57.42 85.05
N HIS A 575 -62.81 -56.74 86.11
CA HIS A 575 -62.30 -55.41 86.48
C HIS A 575 -61.35 -55.53 87.67
N ILE A 576 -60.07 -55.25 87.48
CA ILE A 576 -59.05 -55.28 88.53
C ILE A 576 -58.47 -53.88 88.69
N GLY A 577 -58.69 -53.25 89.86
CA GLY A 577 -58.02 -52.00 90.18
C GLY A 577 -58.43 -51.32 91.48
N VAL A 578 -57.56 -50.44 91.97
CA VAL A 578 -57.71 -49.75 93.27
C VAL A 578 -58.95 -48.86 93.31
N ASN A 579 -59.27 -48.19 92.20
CA ASN A 579 -60.48 -47.40 92.02
C ASN A 579 -61.21 -47.85 90.75
N ASN A 580 -62.44 -48.34 90.89
CA ASN A 580 -63.31 -48.68 89.77
C ASN A 580 -64.57 -47.80 89.83
N THR A 581 -64.82 -47.00 88.79
CA THR A 581 -66.03 -46.19 88.64
C THR A 581 -66.91 -46.79 87.56
N LEU A 582 -68.12 -47.23 87.91
CA LEU A 582 -69.03 -47.99 87.03
C LEU A 582 -70.35 -47.25 86.79
N GLY A 583 -70.67 -46.98 85.52
CA GLY A 583 -71.84 -46.20 85.10
C GLY A 583 -72.84 -46.92 84.19
N GLY A 584 -72.70 -48.23 83.92
CA GLY A 584 -73.53 -48.99 82.97
C GLY A 584 -73.99 -50.38 83.46
N ASN A 585 -74.62 -51.17 82.57
CA ASN A 585 -75.15 -52.51 82.85
C ASN A 585 -74.16 -53.60 82.41
N GLY A 586 -73.64 -54.42 83.32
CA GLY A 586 -72.62 -55.44 83.02
C GLY A 586 -72.60 -56.58 84.05
N ASN A 587 -72.00 -57.72 83.71
CA ASN A 587 -71.92 -58.93 84.54
C ASN A 587 -70.48 -59.35 84.92
N GLY A 588 -69.52 -58.43 84.72
CA GLY A 588 -68.11 -58.62 85.05
C GLY A 588 -67.82 -58.78 86.54
N VAL A 589 -66.81 -59.60 86.87
CA VAL A 589 -66.32 -59.77 88.24
C VAL A 589 -65.40 -58.61 88.61
N GLN A 590 -65.56 -58.04 89.81
CA GLN A 590 -64.80 -56.87 90.26
C GLN A 590 -63.83 -57.25 91.38
N TYR A 591 -62.59 -56.81 91.24
CA TYR A 591 -61.52 -56.89 92.23
C TYR A 591 -61.01 -55.48 92.52
N GLY A 592 -61.26 -55.01 93.74
CA GLY A 592 -60.92 -53.67 94.23
C GLY A 592 -59.69 -53.66 95.12
#